data_AF-A0A7V6R454-F1
#
_entry.id   AF-A0A7V6R454-F1
#
_cell.length_a   1.000
_cell.length_b   1.000
_cell.length_c   1.000
_cell.angle_alpha   90.00
_cell.angle_beta   90.00
_cell.angle_gamma   90.00
#
_symmetry.space_group_name_H-M   'P 1'
#
loop_
_entity.id
_entity.type
_entity.pdbx_description
1 polymer ?
#
loop_
_entity_poly.entity_id
_entity_poly.type
_entity_poly.pdbx_seq_one_letter_code
_entity_poly.pdbx_strand_id
1 'polypeptide(L)'
;MKQEDLKRLFDHIEPDDESRQRMLKNIFNYDYRKQKERISFVKRFSYKVAAPVLILALVVTGSIVAYKLTTKDALGGNLTGRGQESAEERITDGDMAGTDLLGRSPEDSVAIIKNQFQIGDRHYILLSEDMKKEYAFPASISEGDIGEKIATITTTVDSDLLGCEVYEYLPAGCEAVVAVKIDNEYKLFKFFSFESYINNEDEDAATYLKLYGINSAEDISKIQFIGHSEDAKLENRMDLIGEITDNKEITEFYNYYSVLKDSSK
;
A
#
# COMPACT_ATOMS: atom_id res chain seq x y z
N MET A 1 19.17 7.27 50.07
CA MET A 1 19.81 7.43 48.76
C MET A 1 19.77 8.90 48.39
N LYS A 2 20.90 9.50 48.01
CA LYS A 2 20.93 10.91 47.58
C LYS A 2 20.50 11.00 46.12
N GLN A 3 19.92 12.13 45.72
CA GLN A 3 19.42 12.36 44.36
C GLN A 3 20.53 12.21 43.29
N GLU A 4 21.78 12.43 43.71
CA GLU A 4 22.99 12.28 42.91
C GLU A 4 23.32 10.81 42.59
N ASP A 5 22.98 9.88 43.49
CA ASP A 5 23.19 8.44 43.31
C ASP A 5 22.22 7.85 42.28
N LEU A 6 20.99 8.40 42.20
CA LEU A 6 19.99 8.01 41.20
C LEU A 6 20.40 8.46 39.80
N LYS A 7 20.92 9.69 39.66
CA LYS A 7 21.31 10.23 38.34
C LYS A 7 22.45 9.41 37.71
N ARG A 8 23.43 8.98 38.52
CA ARG A 8 24.53 8.10 38.08
C ARG A 8 24.09 6.71 37.61
N LEU A 9 22.98 6.19 38.12
CA LEU A 9 22.43 4.90 37.70
C LEU A 9 21.78 4.97 36.31
N PHE A 10 21.29 6.14 35.88
CA PHE A 10 20.70 6.34 34.56
C PHE A 10 21.73 6.65 33.46
N ASP A 11 22.88 7.24 33.81
CA ASP A 11 23.96 7.53 32.86
C ASP A 11 24.71 6.27 32.35
N HIS A 12 24.39 5.08 32.85
CA HIS A 12 24.99 3.79 32.45
C HIS A 12 23.96 2.79 31.85
N ILE A 13 22.80 3.26 31.39
CA ILE A 13 21.73 2.39 30.87
C ILE A 13 21.90 2.04 29.39
N GLU A 14 22.93 2.56 28.69
CA GLU A 14 23.21 2.08 27.35
C GLU A 14 23.72 0.63 27.42
N PRO A 15 23.03 -0.35 26.81
CA PRO A 15 23.48 -1.73 26.83
C PRO A 15 24.81 -1.81 26.09
N ASP A 16 25.81 -2.40 26.74
CA ASP A 16 27.10 -2.67 26.11
C ASP A 16 26.93 -3.58 24.89
N ASP A 17 27.95 -3.63 24.03
CA ASP A 17 27.88 -4.36 22.77
C ASP A 17 27.64 -5.87 22.98
N GLU A 18 28.10 -6.42 24.09
CA GLU A 18 27.87 -7.82 24.47
C GLU A 18 26.40 -8.08 24.85
N SER A 19 25.76 -7.12 25.50
CA SER A 19 24.33 -7.14 25.83
C SER A 19 23.49 -6.93 24.57
N ARG A 20 23.88 -6.02 23.67
CA ARG A 20 23.25 -5.86 22.35
C ARG A 20 23.30 -7.15 21.53
N GLN A 21 24.46 -7.82 21.47
CA GLN A 21 24.58 -9.10 20.75
C GLN A 21 23.79 -10.24 21.38
N ARG A 22 23.73 -10.32 22.72
CA ARG A 22 22.86 -11.30 23.41
C ARG A 22 21.38 -11.05 23.12
N MET A 23 20.95 -9.79 23.12
CA MET A 23 19.58 -9.41 22.80
C MET A 23 19.23 -9.77 21.35
N LEU A 24 20.08 -9.40 20.39
CA LEU A 24 19.95 -9.79 18.98
C LEU A 24 19.86 -11.31 18.81
N LYS A 25 20.78 -12.07 19.43
CA LYS A 25 20.78 -13.53 19.38
C LYS A 25 19.52 -14.14 19.99
N ASN A 26 18.97 -13.54 21.04
CA ASN A 26 17.72 -13.99 21.66
C ASN A 26 16.51 -13.70 20.78
N ILE A 27 16.46 -12.54 20.12
CA ILE A 27 15.40 -12.19 19.16
C ILE A 27 15.40 -13.18 17.99
N PHE A 28 16.56 -13.42 17.36
CA PHE A 28 16.67 -14.37 16.25
C PHE A 28 16.35 -15.82 16.65
N ASN A 29 16.71 -16.25 17.86
CA ASN A 29 16.40 -17.60 18.34
C ASN A 29 14.96 -17.77 18.84
N TYR A 30 14.25 -16.68 19.16
CA TYR A 30 12.86 -16.72 19.61
C TYR A 30 11.93 -17.13 18.46
N ASP A 31 12.12 -16.59 17.26
CA ASP A 31 11.34 -16.97 16.08
C ASP A 31 11.56 -18.43 15.66
N TYR A 32 12.80 -18.91 15.75
CA TYR A 32 13.12 -20.29 15.38
C TYR A 32 12.52 -21.33 16.34
N ARG A 33 12.46 -21.03 17.66
CA ARG A 33 11.82 -21.93 18.65
C ARG A 33 10.30 -21.97 18.51
N LYS A 34 9.67 -20.83 18.26
CA LYS A 34 8.21 -20.72 18.11
C LYS A 34 7.71 -21.41 16.83
N GLN A 35 8.51 -21.38 15.76
CA GLN A 35 8.22 -22.11 14.52
C GLN A 35 8.31 -23.64 14.71
N LYS A 36 9.28 -24.12 15.49
CA LYS A 36 9.45 -25.57 15.77
C LYS A 36 8.37 -26.14 16.70
N GLU A 37 7.87 -25.35 17.64
CA GLU A 37 6.74 -25.74 18.52
C GLU A 37 5.38 -25.72 17.79
N ARG A 38 5.17 -24.82 16.82
CA ARG A 38 3.97 -24.85 15.97
C ARG A 38 3.91 -26.08 15.05
N ILE A 39 5.05 -26.56 14.52
CA ILE A 39 5.07 -27.71 13.62
C ILE A 39 4.76 -29.03 14.34
N SER A 40 5.02 -29.14 15.65
CA SER A 40 4.76 -30.38 16.42
C SER A 40 3.29 -30.53 16.86
N PHE A 41 2.56 -29.43 17.02
CA PHE A 41 1.16 -29.44 17.48
C PHE A 41 0.14 -29.79 16.37
N VAL A 42 0.46 -29.53 15.10
CA VAL A 42 -0.48 -29.72 13.97
C VAL A 42 -0.60 -31.21 13.55
N LYS A 43 0.15 -32.14 14.16
CA LYS A 43 0.16 -33.56 13.77
C LYS A 43 -0.83 -34.47 14.50
N ARG A 44 -1.83 -33.93 15.21
CA ARG A 44 -2.85 -34.71 15.95
C ARG A 44 -4.28 -34.19 15.77
N PHE A 45 -4.81 -34.22 14.56
CA PHE A 45 -6.27 -34.28 14.37
C PHE A 45 -6.61 -35.27 13.25
N SER A 46 -7.36 -36.31 13.62
CA SER A 46 -7.75 -37.44 12.79
C SER A 46 -8.98 -37.10 11.94
N TYR A 47 -8.86 -37.20 10.62
CA TYR A 47 -10.00 -37.14 9.71
C TYR A 47 -10.76 -38.48 9.72
N LYS A 48 -11.95 -38.47 10.33
CA LYS A 48 -12.98 -39.46 10.07
C LYS A 48 -14.31 -38.74 9.82
N VAL A 49 -14.79 -38.91 8.59
CA VAL A 49 -16.19 -38.78 8.13
C VAL A 49 -16.75 -37.35 8.00
N ALA A 50 -16.93 -36.88 6.76
CA ALA A 50 -18.24 -36.62 6.14
C ALA A 50 -18.07 -35.83 4.82
N ALA A 51 -18.52 -36.43 3.70
CA ALA A 51 -19.01 -35.68 2.55
C ALA A 51 -20.54 -35.58 2.69
N PRO A 52 -21.16 -34.45 2.32
CA PRO A 52 -21.90 -34.48 1.05
C PRO A 52 -21.92 -33.16 0.25
N VAL A 53 -21.82 -33.38 -1.07
CA VAL A 53 -22.30 -32.63 -2.24
C VAL A 53 -23.25 -31.44 -2.00
N LEU A 54 -22.92 -30.29 -2.61
CA LEU A 54 -23.90 -29.38 -3.21
C LEU A 54 -23.41 -28.86 -4.58
N ILE A 55 -24.19 -29.16 -5.60
CA ILE A 55 -24.08 -28.75 -7.00
C ILE A 55 -24.58 -27.31 -7.11
N LEU A 56 -23.87 -26.41 -7.81
CA LEU A 56 -24.52 -25.24 -8.39
C LEU A 56 -23.87 -24.79 -9.72
N ALA A 57 -24.76 -24.46 -10.64
CA ALA A 57 -24.64 -24.32 -12.09
C ALA A 57 -23.57 -23.34 -12.63
N LEU A 58 -22.91 -23.78 -13.69
CA LEU A 58 -22.21 -22.96 -14.68
C LEU A 58 -23.22 -22.34 -15.65
N VAL A 59 -23.21 -21.02 -15.80
CA VAL A 59 -23.72 -20.34 -17.00
C VAL A 59 -22.56 -19.55 -17.61
N VAL A 60 -22.16 -19.99 -18.80
CA VAL A 60 -21.11 -19.40 -19.63
C VAL A 60 -21.76 -18.58 -20.74
N THR A 61 -21.28 -17.35 -20.92
CA THR A 61 -21.28 -16.60 -22.20
C THR A 61 -20.27 -15.45 -22.01
N GLY A 62 -19.12 -15.32 -22.67
CA GLY A 62 -18.50 -16.03 -23.79
C GLY A 62 -18.16 -15.04 -24.92
N SER A 63 -16.88 -14.65 -25.06
CA SER A 63 -16.18 -14.12 -26.28
C SER A 63 -14.70 -13.79 -25.91
N ILE A 64 -13.72 -14.73 -25.92
CA ILE A 64 -12.85 -15.22 -27.05
C ILE A 64 -11.90 -14.07 -27.52
N VAL A 65 -10.56 -14.16 -27.65
CA VAL A 65 -9.71 -15.13 -28.37
C VAL A 65 -8.24 -15.07 -27.92
N ALA A 66 -7.64 -16.25 -27.75
CA ALA A 66 -6.20 -16.49 -27.66
C ALA A 66 -5.52 -16.46 -29.04
N TYR A 67 -4.32 -15.87 -29.13
CA TYR A 67 -3.42 -16.11 -30.27
C TYR A 67 -2.06 -16.62 -29.79
N LYS A 68 -1.89 -17.92 -30.03
CA LYS A 68 -0.67 -18.60 -30.51
C LYS A 68 0.54 -18.75 -29.59
N LEU A 69 0.46 -19.84 -28.83
CA LEU A 69 1.58 -20.76 -28.65
C LEU A 69 1.60 -21.72 -29.86
N THR A 70 2.55 -21.58 -30.78
CA THR A 70 3.16 -22.68 -31.58
C THR A 70 4.14 -22.12 -32.60
N THR A 71 5.43 -22.24 -32.30
CA THR A 71 6.44 -22.57 -33.31
C THR A 71 7.59 -23.23 -32.56
N LYS A 72 7.60 -24.56 -32.58
CA LYS A 72 8.79 -25.38 -32.39
C LYS A 72 9.20 -25.89 -33.77
N ASP A 73 10.51 -26.06 -33.90
CA ASP A 73 11.28 -26.76 -34.94
C ASP A 73 11.86 -25.92 -36.09
N ALA A 74 13.10 -25.49 -35.88
CA ALA A 74 14.14 -25.60 -36.90
C ALA A 74 15.51 -25.82 -36.22
N LEU A 75 16.11 -26.97 -36.52
CA LEU A 75 17.44 -27.44 -36.10
C LEU A 75 18.60 -26.50 -36.51
N GLY A 76 19.71 -26.59 -35.76
CA GLY A 76 21.05 -26.40 -36.33
C GLY A 76 22.06 -25.78 -35.36
N GLY A 77 23.01 -26.57 -34.87
CA GLY A 77 23.96 -26.16 -33.81
C GLY A 77 25.26 -25.52 -34.28
N ASN A 78 26.02 -24.94 -33.34
CA ASN A 78 27.45 -25.19 -33.09
C ASN A 78 28.03 -24.21 -32.05
N LEU A 79 28.60 -24.81 -30.99
CA LEU A 79 29.90 -24.56 -30.36
C LEU A 79 30.61 -23.16 -30.44
N THR A 80 31.00 -22.71 -29.23
CA THR A 80 32.24 -21.98 -28.82
C THR A 80 32.38 -20.45 -28.91
N GLY A 81 32.95 -19.87 -27.84
CA GLY A 81 33.60 -18.53 -27.76
C GLY A 81 32.80 -17.50 -26.95
N ARG A 82 33.03 -17.29 -25.64
CA ARG A 82 34.09 -16.47 -24.99
C ARG A 82 34.16 -15.02 -25.48
N GLY A 83 33.76 -14.07 -24.62
CA GLY A 83 34.43 -12.77 -24.48
C GLY A 83 33.62 -11.49 -24.76
N GLN A 84 33.25 -10.82 -23.67
CA GLN A 84 33.23 -9.36 -23.44
C GLN A 84 32.29 -8.39 -24.17
N GLU A 85 31.57 -7.66 -23.30
CA GLU A 85 31.33 -6.21 -23.29
C GLU A 85 30.36 -5.61 -24.30
N SER A 86 29.14 -5.33 -23.82
CA SER A 86 28.57 -3.98 -23.65
C SER A 86 27.09 -4.15 -23.31
N ALA A 87 26.69 -3.92 -22.06
CA ALA A 87 25.29 -3.98 -21.67
C ALA A 87 24.90 -2.68 -20.97
N GLU A 88 24.20 -1.86 -21.74
CA GLU A 88 23.37 -0.74 -21.29
C GLU A 88 22.49 -1.19 -20.11
N GLU A 89 22.62 -0.49 -18.99
CA GLU A 89 21.81 -0.73 -17.80
C GLU A 89 20.39 -0.20 -18.05
N ARG A 90 19.51 -1.09 -18.53
CA ARG A 90 18.07 -0.91 -18.43
C ARG A 90 17.66 -1.09 -16.97
N ILE A 91 17.54 0.02 -16.25
CA ILE A 91 16.86 0.04 -14.95
C ILE A 91 15.35 -0.07 -15.24
N THR A 92 14.77 -1.20 -14.88
CA THR A 92 13.33 -1.45 -14.91
C THR A 92 12.66 -0.85 -13.68
N ASP A 93 11.60 -0.05 -13.89
CA ASP A 93 10.67 0.51 -12.90
C ASP A 93 9.92 -0.60 -12.12
N GLY A 94 10.61 -1.23 -11.17
CA GLY A 94 10.04 -2.34 -10.38
C GLY A 94 10.19 -2.22 -8.86
N ASP A 95 11.11 -1.40 -8.35
CA ASP A 95 11.37 -1.31 -6.91
C ASP A 95 10.81 -0.03 -6.31
N MET A 96 9.47 0.07 -6.28
CA MET A 96 8.80 0.89 -5.28
C MET A 96 8.47 0.01 -4.07
N ALA A 97 9.08 0.34 -2.94
CA ALA A 97 8.95 -0.32 -1.65
C ALA A 97 7.48 -0.62 -1.31
N GLY A 98 7.16 -1.90 -1.19
CA GLY A 98 5.81 -2.32 -0.88
C GLY A 98 5.50 -3.82 -0.85
N THR A 99 6.46 -4.74 -1.01
CA THR A 99 6.28 -6.15 -0.62
C THR A 99 7.64 -6.83 -0.49
N ASP A 100 8.02 -7.20 0.72
CA ASP A 100 9.25 -7.91 1.03
C ASP A 100 9.20 -9.34 0.48
N LEU A 101 10.01 -9.65 -0.54
CA LEU A 101 10.50 -11.01 -0.85
C LEU A 101 11.91 -10.95 -1.47
N LEU A 102 12.94 -10.99 -0.60
CA LEU A 102 14.28 -11.54 -0.87
C LEU A 102 15.12 -10.89 -1.99
N GLY A 103 15.14 -9.55 -2.06
CA GLY A 103 16.14 -8.79 -2.81
C GLY A 103 17.15 -8.15 -1.86
N ARG A 104 18.36 -8.72 -1.79
CA ARG A 104 19.47 -8.22 -0.96
C ARG A 104 19.96 -6.86 -1.49
N SER A 105 19.32 -5.77 -1.07
CA SER A 105 19.90 -4.44 -1.24
C SER A 105 21.09 -4.27 -0.29
N PRO A 106 22.21 -3.63 -0.72
CA PRO A 106 23.32 -3.32 0.15
C PRO A 106 22.84 -2.52 1.36
N GLU A 107 23.30 -2.91 2.55
CA GLU A 107 22.83 -2.43 3.85
C GLU A 107 23.12 -0.93 4.11
N ASP A 108 23.81 -0.26 3.17
CA ASP A 108 24.22 1.16 3.21
C ASP A 108 23.65 2.01 2.05
N SER A 109 22.69 1.52 1.28
CA SER A 109 22.06 2.33 0.22
C SER A 109 21.10 3.35 0.84
N VAL A 110 21.42 4.64 0.76
CA VAL A 110 20.45 5.72 1.05
C VAL A 110 19.35 5.64 0.00
N ALA A 111 18.15 5.22 0.41
CA ALA A 111 16.99 5.18 -0.47
C ALA A 111 16.66 6.61 -0.93
N ILE A 112 16.78 6.86 -2.24
CA ILE A 112 16.37 8.15 -2.81
C ILE A 112 14.85 8.12 -2.91
N ILE A 113 14.19 8.90 -2.05
CA ILE A 113 12.74 9.08 -2.12
C ILE A 113 12.44 9.98 -3.32
N LYS A 114 11.72 9.45 -4.31
CA LYS A 114 11.27 10.18 -5.49
C LYS A 114 9.74 10.17 -5.60
N ASN A 115 9.22 11.05 -6.44
CA ASN A 115 7.81 11.16 -6.79
C ASN A 115 6.88 11.38 -5.58
N GLN A 116 7.29 12.24 -4.65
CA GLN A 116 6.49 12.64 -3.50
C GLN A 116 6.52 14.14 -3.31
N PHE A 117 5.37 14.72 -3.02
CA PHE A 117 5.22 16.15 -2.75
C PHE A 117 4.12 16.44 -1.74
N GLN A 118 4.08 17.68 -1.28
CA GLN A 118 3.12 18.15 -0.29
C GLN A 118 2.30 19.34 -0.82
N ILE A 119 0.99 19.33 -0.55
CA ILE A 119 0.09 20.46 -0.72
C ILE A 119 -0.61 20.72 0.62
N GLY A 120 -0.28 21.83 1.26
CA GLY A 120 -0.79 22.13 2.60
C GLY A 120 -0.35 21.06 3.60
N ASP A 121 -1.31 20.43 4.25
CA ASP A 121 -1.17 19.33 5.21
C ASP A 121 -1.21 17.93 4.58
N ARG A 122 -1.25 17.83 3.24
CA ARG A 122 -1.43 16.55 2.53
C ARG A 122 -0.19 16.15 1.76
N HIS A 123 0.23 14.92 1.97
CA HIS A 123 1.33 14.27 1.25
C HIS A 123 0.79 13.41 0.13
N TYR A 124 1.43 13.48 -1.03
CA TYR A 124 1.06 12.74 -2.22
C TYR A 124 2.24 11.92 -2.73
N ILE A 125 1.94 10.74 -3.29
CA ILE A 125 2.91 9.83 -3.91
C ILE A 125 2.41 9.37 -5.26
N LEU A 126 3.32 9.09 -6.20
CA LEU A 126 2.97 8.57 -7.53
C LEU A 126 2.04 7.37 -7.43
N LEU A 127 0.96 7.40 -8.20
CA LEU A 127 0.04 6.28 -8.34
C LEU A 127 0.62 5.28 -9.34
N SER A 128 1.00 4.10 -8.87
CA SER A 128 1.59 3.04 -9.70
C SER A 128 0.58 2.48 -10.71
N GLU A 129 1.08 1.88 -11.79
CA GLU A 129 0.25 1.27 -12.83
C GLU A 129 -0.65 0.15 -12.30
N ASP A 130 -0.20 -0.61 -11.31
CA ASP A 130 -1.02 -1.68 -10.72
C ASP A 130 -2.17 -1.11 -9.88
N MET A 131 -1.94 -0.02 -9.16
CA MET A 131 -3.01 0.68 -8.44
C MET A 131 -4.01 1.36 -9.39
N LYS A 132 -3.53 1.91 -10.52
CA LYS A 132 -4.45 2.44 -11.56
C LYS A 132 -5.42 1.37 -12.05
N LYS A 133 -4.93 0.14 -12.29
CA LYS A 133 -5.78 -1.00 -12.68
C LYS A 133 -6.79 -1.37 -11.60
N GLU A 134 -6.37 -1.37 -10.33
CA GLU A 134 -7.27 -1.66 -9.19
C GLU A 134 -8.41 -0.64 -9.11
N TYR A 135 -8.12 0.64 -9.34
CA TYR A 135 -9.13 1.70 -9.39
C TYR A 135 -9.88 1.80 -10.73
N ALA A 136 -9.61 0.89 -11.67
CA ALA A 136 -10.15 0.91 -13.02
C ALA A 136 -9.92 2.22 -13.79
N PHE A 137 -8.82 2.92 -13.49
CA PHE A 137 -8.39 4.10 -14.23
C PHE A 137 -7.71 3.73 -15.56
N PRO A 138 -7.87 4.56 -16.61
CA PRO A 138 -7.20 4.34 -17.87
C PRO A 138 -5.67 4.46 -17.71
N ALA A 139 -4.93 3.72 -18.54
CA ALA A 139 -3.47 3.79 -18.56
C ALA A 139 -2.96 5.16 -19.05
N SER A 140 -3.64 5.75 -20.04
CA SER A 140 -3.36 7.09 -20.57
C SER A 140 -4.39 8.08 -20.08
N ILE A 141 -3.93 9.20 -19.50
CA ILE A 141 -4.78 10.30 -19.03
C ILE A 141 -5.00 11.28 -20.18
N SER A 142 -6.26 11.59 -20.50
CA SER A 142 -6.61 12.55 -21.53
C SER A 142 -6.82 13.95 -20.95
N GLU A 143 -6.71 14.99 -21.78
CA GLU A 143 -7.02 16.36 -21.33
C GLU A 143 -8.48 16.52 -20.85
N GLY A 144 -9.40 15.71 -21.36
CA GLY A 144 -10.80 15.71 -20.92
C GLY A 144 -11.03 15.15 -19.52
N ASP A 145 -10.03 14.44 -18.95
CA ASP A 145 -10.08 13.90 -17.59
C ASP A 145 -9.56 14.90 -16.54
N ILE A 146 -9.05 16.05 -16.98
CA ILE A 146 -8.40 17.06 -16.14
C ILE A 146 -9.38 18.19 -15.83
N GLY A 147 -9.55 18.49 -14.55
CA GLY A 147 -10.40 19.56 -14.04
C GLY A 147 -9.63 20.84 -13.74
N GLU A 148 -10.05 21.56 -12.71
CA GLU A 148 -9.44 22.84 -12.34
C GLU A 148 -8.03 22.66 -11.75
N LYS A 149 -7.23 23.73 -11.84
CA LYS A 149 -5.90 23.76 -11.21
C LYS A 149 -6.07 23.89 -9.69
N ILE A 150 -5.54 22.91 -8.96
CA ILE A 150 -5.56 22.87 -7.49
C ILE A 150 -4.40 23.69 -6.92
N ALA A 151 -3.17 23.45 -7.41
CA ALA A 151 -1.97 24.03 -6.82
C ALA A 151 -0.78 24.05 -7.79
N THR A 152 0.31 24.66 -7.35
CA THR A 152 1.65 24.49 -7.92
C THR A 152 2.55 23.91 -6.83
N ILE A 153 3.34 22.89 -7.15
CA ILE A 153 4.19 22.20 -6.17
C ILE A 153 5.32 23.12 -5.72
N THR A 154 5.35 23.43 -4.43
CA THR A 154 6.41 24.23 -3.78
C THR A 154 7.21 23.44 -2.74
N THR A 155 6.66 22.33 -2.25
CA THR A 155 7.26 21.49 -1.21
C THR A 155 7.33 20.05 -1.71
N THR A 156 8.53 19.52 -1.88
CA THR A 156 8.78 18.19 -2.48
C THR A 156 10.16 17.69 -2.06
N VAL A 157 10.29 16.36 -1.91
CA VAL A 157 11.59 15.69 -1.77
C VAL A 157 12.23 15.40 -3.13
N ASP A 158 11.44 15.48 -4.19
CA ASP A 158 11.85 15.30 -5.57
C ASP A 158 11.93 16.64 -6.29
N SER A 159 13.15 17.07 -6.64
CA SER A 159 13.39 18.36 -7.31
C SER A 159 12.71 18.47 -8.67
N ASP A 160 12.47 17.33 -9.33
CA ASP A 160 11.91 17.29 -10.68
C ASP A 160 10.43 17.68 -10.68
N LEU A 161 9.77 17.65 -9.51
CA LEU A 161 8.39 18.06 -9.33
C LEU A 161 8.23 19.54 -8.97
N LEU A 162 9.32 20.25 -8.65
CA LEU A 162 9.23 21.63 -8.16
C LEU A 162 8.71 22.56 -9.26
N GLY A 163 7.63 23.28 -8.98
CA GLY A 163 6.98 24.16 -9.95
C GLY A 163 5.99 23.48 -10.89
N CYS A 164 5.85 22.14 -10.83
CA CYS A 164 4.81 21.43 -11.56
C CYS A 164 3.41 21.85 -11.10
N GLU A 165 2.47 21.84 -12.03
CA GLU A 165 1.08 22.19 -11.77
C GLU A 165 0.26 20.96 -11.45
N VAL A 166 -0.59 21.09 -10.44
CA VAL A 166 -1.47 20.03 -9.93
C VAL A 166 -2.91 20.40 -10.24
N TYR A 167 -3.64 19.44 -10.77
CA TYR A 167 -5.01 19.57 -11.27
C TYR A 167 -5.90 18.50 -10.67
N GLU A 168 -7.20 18.79 -10.65
CA GLU A 168 -8.24 17.82 -10.36
C GLU A 168 -8.22 16.71 -11.40
N TYR A 169 -8.37 15.47 -10.94
CA TYR A 169 -8.59 14.33 -11.82
C TYR A 169 -10.07 13.94 -11.74
N LEU A 170 -10.84 14.38 -12.74
CA LEU A 170 -12.30 14.27 -12.77
C LEU A 170 -12.81 12.83 -12.56
N PRO A 171 -12.18 11.77 -13.15
CA PRO A 171 -12.61 10.40 -12.93
C PRO A 171 -12.50 9.91 -11.49
N ALA A 172 -11.61 10.50 -10.67
CA ALA A 172 -11.53 10.15 -9.24
C ALA A 172 -12.64 10.82 -8.41
N GLY A 173 -13.20 11.95 -8.89
CA GLY A 173 -14.28 12.68 -8.20
C GLY A 173 -13.91 13.23 -6.81
N CYS A 174 -12.62 13.26 -6.46
CA CYS A 174 -12.12 13.67 -5.15
C CYS A 174 -10.66 14.12 -5.21
N GLU A 175 -10.14 14.69 -4.12
CA GLU A 175 -8.75 15.17 -4.03
C GLU A 175 -7.77 14.09 -3.51
N ALA A 176 -8.24 12.87 -3.26
CA ALA A 176 -7.41 11.74 -2.91
C ALA A 176 -6.55 11.23 -4.08
N VAL A 177 -6.92 11.58 -5.32
CA VAL A 177 -6.09 11.35 -6.51
C VAL A 177 -6.08 12.62 -7.35
N VAL A 178 -4.89 13.11 -7.67
CA VAL A 178 -4.67 14.34 -8.41
C VAL A 178 -3.80 14.09 -9.63
N ALA A 179 -3.93 14.94 -10.65
CA ALA A 179 -3.11 14.89 -11.85
C ALA A 179 -2.01 15.96 -11.80
N VAL A 180 -0.76 15.57 -12.03
CA VAL A 180 0.39 16.48 -12.08
C VAL A 180 0.90 16.54 -13.51
N LYS A 181 1.08 17.76 -14.03
CA LYS A 181 1.61 17.99 -15.38
C LYS A 181 3.14 17.97 -15.34
N ILE A 182 3.75 16.96 -15.97
CA ILE A 182 5.19 16.72 -16.04
C ILE A 182 5.55 16.47 -17.50
N ASP A 183 6.50 17.22 -18.06
CA ASP A 183 6.97 17.08 -19.45
C ASP A 183 5.85 17.03 -20.51
N ASN A 184 4.79 17.83 -20.30
CA ASN A 184 3.60 17.88 -21.14
C ASN A 184 2.71 16.62 -21.13
N GLU A 185 2.91 15.73 -20.16
CA GLU A 185 2.05 14.60 -19.84
C GLU A 185 1.44 14.74 -18.45
N TYR A 186 0.33 14.03 -18.20
CA TYR A 186 -0.28 13.98 -16.87
C TYR A 186 0.06 12.66 -16.17
N LYS A 187 0.64 12.76 -14.98
CA LYS A 187 0.85 11.62 -14.09
C LYS A 187 -0.07 11.73 -12.89
N LEU A 188 -0.64 10.60 -12.47
CA LEU A 188 -1.52 10.57 -11.30
C LEU A 188 -0.72 10.37 -10.03
N PHE A 189 -1.10 11.10 -9.00
CA PHE A 189 -0.57 10.97 -7.65
C PHE A 189 -1.73 10.73 -6.70
N LYS A 190 -1.56 9.79 -5.77
CA LYS A 190 -2.54 9.54 -4.72
C LYS A 190 -2.10 10.20 -3.43
N PHE A 191 -3.09 10.53 -2.61
CA PHE A 191 -2.88 10.86 -1.22
C PHE A 191 -2.15 9.71 -0.52
N PHE A 192 -1.17 10.07 0.29
CA PHE A 192 -0.32 9.17 1.05
C PHE A 192 -0.57 9.29 2.55
N SER A 193 -0.52 10.51 3.09
CA SER A 193 -0.69 10.78 4.51
C SER A 193 -1.03 12.24 4.77
N PHE A 194 -1.71 12.52 5.87
CA PHE A 194 -1.73 13.86 6.44
C PHE A 194 -0.43 14.13 7.20
N GLU A 195 -0.08 15.40 7.30
CA GLU A 195 1.03 15.91 8.12
C GLU A 195 0.77 15.62 9.61
N SER A 196 -0.49 15.68 10.07
CA SER A 196 -0.90 15.32 11.42
C SER A 196 -0.45 13.90 11.78
N TYR A 197 -0.72 12.92 10.92
CA TYR A 197 -0.31 11.53 11.14
C TYR A 197 1.21 11.35 11.21
N ILE A 198 1.96 12.10 10.39
CA ILE A 198 3.44 12.08 10.43
C ILE A 198 3.93 12.64 11.77
N ASN A 199 3.23 13.61 12.33
CA ASN A 199 3.49 14.20 13.64
C ASN A 199 2.81 13.46 14.79
N ASN A 200 2.26 12.27 14.53
CA ASN A 200 1.63 11.42 15.53
C ASN A 200 0.40 12.08 16.20
N GLU A 201 -0.30 12.92 15.45
CA GLU A 201 -1.58 13.56 15.79
C GLU A 201 -2.73 12.93 14.98
N ASP A 202 -3.97 13.10 15.42
CA ASP A 202 -5.16 12.70 14.65
C ASP A 202 -5.53 13.79 13.64
N GLU A 203 -6.42 13.43 12.71
CA GLU A 203 -7.03 14.35 11.76
C GLU A 203 -8.54 14.39 11.97
N ASP A 204 -9.17 15.54 11.72
CA ASP A 204 -10.61 15.67 11.78
C ASP A 204 -11.27 14.68 10.80
N ALA A 205 -12.27 13.92 11.26
CA ALA A 205 -12.94 12.92 10.43
C ALA A 205 -13.58 13.55 9.18
N ALA A 206 -14.14 14.76 9.31
CA ALA A 206 -14.68 15.51 8.18
C ALA A 206 -13.61 15.84 7.11
N THR A 207 -12.38 16.15 7.52
CA THR A 207 -11.27 16.42 6.59
C THR A 207 -10.92 15.17 5.78
N TYR A 208 -10.82 14.03 6.46
CA TYR A 208 -10.56 12.74 5.81
C TYR A 208 -11.69 12.35 4.85
N LEU A 209 -12.96 12.46 5.28
CA LEU A 209 -14.11 12.14 4.43
C LEU A 209 -14.17 13.01 3.17
N LYS A 210 -13.97 14.32 3.33
CA LYS A 210 -13.98 15.28 2.22
C LYS A 210 -12.87 15.01 1.21
N LEU A 211 -11.67 14.63 1.67
CA LEU A 211 -10.55 14.26 0.79
C LEU A 211 -10.96 13.15 -0.20
N TYR A 212 -11.77 12.19 0.24
CA TYR A 212 -12.29 11.09 -0.57
C TYR A 212 -13.65 11.40 -1.23
N GLY A 213 -14.07 12.68 -1.27
CA GLY A 213 -15.28 13.12 -1.96
C GLY A 213 -16.58 12.88 -1.19
N ILE A 214 -16.51 12.47 0.09
CA ILE A 214 -17.67 12.23 0.94
C ILE A 214 -17.99 13.52 1.70
N ASN A 215 -18.95 14.29 1.20
CA ASN A 215 -19.35 15.58 1.77
C ASN A 215 -20.61 15.48 2.63
N SER A 216 -21.35 14.38 2.49
CA SER A 216 -22.64 14.14 3.12
C SER A 216 -22.95 12.64 3.20
N ALA A 217 -24.01 12.28 3.92
CA ALA A 217 -24.46 10.89 4.00
C ALA A 217 -24.97 10.38 2.64
N GLU A 218 -25.49 11.27 1.80
CA GLU A 218 -26.02 10.98 0.47
C GLU A 218 -24.94 10.52 -0.53
N ASP A 219 -23.67 10.86 -0.26
CA ASP A 219 -22.53 10.42 -1.06
C ASP A 219 -22.14 8.95 -0.77
N ILE A 220 -22.70 8.35 0.28
CA ILE A 220 -22.39 7.00 0.73
C ILE A 220 -23.45 6.02 0.24
N SER A 221 -23.06 5.09 -0.62
CA SER A 221 -23.96 4.03 -1.09
C SER A 221 -24.16 2.91 -0.07
N LYS A 222 -23.14 2.60 0.71
CA LYS A 222 -23.15 1.57 1.76
C LYS A 222 -21.95 1.71 2.69
N ILE A 223 -22.08 1.18 3.90
CA ILE A 223 -21.00 1.08 4.88
C ILE A 223 -20.72 -0.40 5.14
N GLN A 224 -19.46 -0.81 5.00
CA GLN A 224 -19.05 -2.20 5.20
C GLN A 224 -18.13 -2.30 6.42
N PHE A 225 -18.43 -3.27 7.29
CA PHE A 225 -17.58 -3.60 8.42
C PHE A 225 -16.67 -4.75 8.03
N ILE A 226 -15.37 -4.49 8.04
CA ILE A 226 -14.35 -5.45 7.65
C ILE A 226 -13.66 -5.98 8.92
N GLY A 227 -13.66 -7.29 9.08
CA GLY A 227 -12.95 -8.00 10.14
C GLY A 227 -11.54 -8.42 9.73
N HIS A 228 -10.85 -9.06 10.66
CA HIS A 228 -9.52 -9.63 10.43
C HIS A 228 -9.45 -11.05 11.00
N SER A 229 -10.01 -12.03 10.26
CA SER A 229 -9.86 -13.45 10.58
C SER A 229 -8.71 -14.12 9.82
N GLU A 230 -8.08 -15.10 10.46
CA GLU A 230 -7.02 -15.92 9.85
C GLU A 230 -7.52 -16.72 8.65
N ASP A 231 -8.77 -17.20 8.70
CA ASP A 231 -9.38 -17.95 7.60
C ASP A 231 -9.55 -17.09 6.35
N ALA A 232 -10.04 -15.85 6.50
CA ALA A 232 -10.17 -14.92 5.38
C ALA A 232 -8.81 -14.57 4.74
N LYS A 233 -7.76 -14.46 5.56
CA LYS A 233 -6.38 -14.24 5.08
C LYS A 233 -5.86 -15.44 4.29
N LEU A 234 -6.09 -16.67 4.76
CA LEU A 234 -5.67 -17.89 4.06
C LEU A 234 -6.39 -18.08 2.73
N GLU A 235 -7.65 -17.67 2.66
CA GLU A 235 -8.49 -17.75 1.46
C GLU A 235 -8.34 -16.53 0.54
N ASN A 236 -7.51 -15.54 0.91
CA ASN A 236 -7.32 -14.28 0.19
C ASN A 236 -8.64 -13.58 -0.15
N ARG A 237 -9.56 -13.53 0.83
CA ARG A 237 -10.86 -12.88 0.70
C ARG A 237 -11.04 -11.77 1.74
N MET A 238 -11.90 -10.81 1.42
CA MET A 238 -12.35 -9.81 2.39
C MET A 238 -13.21 -10.49 3.48
N ASP A 239 -12.98 -10.11 4.73
CA ASP A 239 -13.74 -10.61 5.87
C ASP A 239 -14.90 -9.65 6.19
N LEU A 240 -15.99 -9.74 5.43
CA LEU A 240 -17.15 -8.87 5.64
C LEU A 240 -17.99 -9.39 6.82
N ILE A 241 -18.03 -8.62 7.92
CA ILE A 241 -18.78 -8.98 9.13
C ILE A 241 -20.14 -8.29 9.22
N GLY A 242 -20.38 -7.25 8.42
CA GLY A 242 -21.65 -6.54 8.35
C GLY A 242 -21.67 -5.49 7.25
N GLU A 243 -22.87 -5.09 6.85
CA GLU A 243 -23.10 -4.05 5.84
C GLU A 243 -24.36 -3.24 6.20
N ILE A 244 -24.28 -1.92 6.05
CA ILE A 244 -25.41 -1.00 6.16
C ILE A 244 -25.69 -0.45 4.77
N THR A 245 -26.94 -0.58 4.32
CA THR A 245 -27.45 -0.01 3.05
C THR A 245 -28.68 0.87 3.25
N ASP A 246 -29.26 0.90 4.46
CA ASP A 246 -30.40 1.77 4.76
C ASP A 246 -29.94 3.22 4.91
N ASN A 247 -30.58 4.13 4.16
CA ASN A 247 -30.19 5.54 4.13
C ASN A 247 -30.27 6.22 5.51
N LYS A 248 -31.22 5.82 6.36
CA LYS A 248 -31.36 6.40 7.70
C LYS A 248 -30.23 5.94 8.61
N GLU A 249 -29.87 4.67 8.55
CA GLU A 249 -28.71 4.13 9.28
C GLU A 249 -27.39 4.72 8.78
N ILE A 250 -27.22 4.89 7.46
CA ILE A 250 -26.06 5.59 6.87
C ILE A 250 -25.99 7.03 7.40
N THR A 251 -27.12 7.74 7.44
CA THR A 251 -27.19 9.11 7.95
C THR A 251 -26.82 9.18 9.43
N GLU A 252 -27.31 8.26 10.24
CA GLU A 252 -26.97 8.18 11.67
C GLU A 252 -25.47 7.91 11.86
N PHE A 253 -24.91 6.96 11.12
CA PHE A 253 -23.48 6.68 11.12
C PHE A 253 -22.67 7.91 10.71
N TYR A 254 -22.98 8.52 9.57
CA TYR A 254 -22.26 9.68 9.07
C TYR A 254 -22.28 10.83 10.08
N ASN A 255 -23.43 11.14 10.67
CA ASN A 255 -23.56 12.22 11.65
C ASN A 255 -22.79 11.94 12.94
N TYR A 256 -22.69 10.68 13.35
CA TYR A 256 -21.89 10.28 14.50
C TYR A 256 -20.39 10.45 14.24
N TYR A 257 -19.90 10.05 13.06
CA TYR A 257 -18.47 10.04 12.75
C TYR A 257 -17.93 11.36 12.21
N SER A 258 -18.66 12.07 11.36
CA SER A 258 -18.17 13.28 10.67
C SER A 258 -17.82 14.43 11.62
N VAL A 259 -18.41 14.46 12.82
CA VAL A 259 -18.16 15.50 13.83
C VAL A 259 -16.94 15.22 14.71
N LEU A 260 -16.31 14.04 14.58
CA LEU A 260 -15.14 13.69 15.36
C LEU A 260 -13.97 14.60 15.00
N LYS A 261 -13.35 15.15 16.04
CA LYS A 261 -12.22 16.07 15.96
C LYS A 261 -10.93 15.37 16.36
N ASP A 262 -9.80 15.94 15.93
CA ASP A 262 -8.46 15.58 16.43
C ASP A 262 -8.49 15.42 17.96
N SER A 263 -8.10 14.23 18.44
CA SER A 263 -8.12 13.87 19.87
C SER A 263 -6.74 13.86 20.50
N SER A 264 -5.71 14.26 19.75
CA SER A 264 -4.32 14.28 20.19
C SER A 264 -3.93 15.53 21.00
N LYS A 265 -4.86 16.49 21.16
CA LYS A 265 -4.66 17.76 21.88
C LYS A 265 -5.48 17.87 23.17
#